data_AF-A0A416EZ87-F1
#
_entry.id   AF-A0A416EZ87-F1
#
_cell.length_a   1.000
_cell.length_b   1.000
_cell.length_c   1.000
_cell.angle_alpha   90.00
_cell.angle_beta   90.00
_cell.angle_gamma   90.00
#
_symmetry.space_group_name_H-M   'P 1'
#
loop_
_entity.id
_entity.type
_entity.pdbx_description
1 polymer ?
#
loop_
_entity_poly.entity_id
_entity_poly.type
_entity_poly.pdbx_seq_one_letter_code
_entity_poly.pdbx_strand_id
1 'polypeptide(L)' 'MSISYHNLVYTAPGRKASDCVKCGKCEKVCLQHLQIRNLLEDVVKEFEAERA' A
#
# COMPACT_ATOMS: atom_id res chain seq x y z
N MET A 1 -10.52 -22.98 9.25
CA MET A 1 -10.25 -21.54 9.44
C MET A 1 -9.28 -21.10 8.35
N SER A 2 -9.79 -20.90 7.13
CA SER A 2 -8.95 -20.68 5.96
C SER A 2 -8.72 -19.18 5.81
N ILE A 3 -7.60 -18.69 6.34
CA ILE A 3 -7.15 -17.33 6.05
C ILE A 3 -6.86 -17.32 4.55
N SER A 4 -7.75 -16.69 3.79
CA SER A 4 -7.60 -16.57 2.33
C SER A 4 -6.24 -15.95 2.04
N TYR A 5 -5.45 -16.58 1.16
CA TYR A 5 -4.07 -16.23 0.79
C TYR A 5 -3.88 -14.71 0.58
N HIS A 6 -4.93 -14.04 0.12
CA HIS A 6 -5.06 -12.60 -0.03
C HIS A 6 -4.74 -11.80 1.24
N ASN A 7 -5.27 -12.20 2.40
CA ASN A 7 -5.08 -11.48 3.67
C ASN A 7 -3.67 -11.67 4.25
N LEU A 8 -2.99 -12.75 3.86
CA LEU A 8 -1.67 -13.10 4.39
C LEU A 8 -0.53 -12.42 3.62
N VAL A 9 -0.77 -12.07 2.35
CA VAL A 9 0.26 -11.49 1.48
C VAL A 9 0.13 -9.98 1.33
N TYR A 10 -1.09 -9.46 1.16
CA TYR A 10 -1.32 -8.06 0.78
C TYR A 10 -1.69 -7.15 1.96
N THR A 11 -2.26 -7.71 3.04
CA THR A 11 -2.69 -6.93 4.22
C THR A 11 -1.93 -7.30 5.49
N ALA A 12 -0.84 -8.06 5.36
CA ALA A 12 0.02 -8.38 6.48
C ALA A 12 0.69 -7.11 7.03
N PRO A 13 1.02 -7.07 8.34
CA PRO A 13 1.75 -5.96 8.94
C PRO A 13 3.07 -5.67 8.19
N GLY A 14 3.36 -4.40 7.91
CA GLY A 14 4.55 -3.98 7.15
C GLY A 14 4.38 -4.02 5.63
N ARG A 15 3.19 -4.37 5.13
CA ARG A 15 2.84 -4.40 3.69
C ARG A 15 1.71 -3.46 3.32
N LYS A 16 1.11 -2.77 4.29
CA LYS A 16 0.00 -1.85 4.06
C LYS A 16 0.48 -0.59 3.35
N ALA A 17 -0.44 0.12 2.71
CA ALA A 17 -0.12 1.41 2.11
C ALA A 17 0.26 2.44 3.20
N SER A 18 -0.35 2.31 4.39
CA SER A 18 -0.01 3.14 5.56
C SER A 18 1.40 2.89 6.11
N ASP A 19 1.99 1.72 5.85
CA ASP A 19 3.37 1.40 6.25
C ASP A 19 4.42 2.07 5.33
N CYS A 20 3.99 2.77 4.27
CA CYS A 20 4.89 3.46 3.37
C CYS A 20 5.63 4.61 4.07
N VAL A 21 6.94 4.48 4.21
CA VAL A 21 7.84 5.53 4.76
C VAL A 21 8.17 6.65 3.76
N LYS A 22 7.47 6.72 2.63
CA LYS A 22 7.63 7.75 1.58
C LYS A 22 9.07 7.90 1.05
N CYS A 23 9.85 6.81 1.00
CA CYS A 23 11.25 6.84 0.56
C CYS A 23 11.46 7.18 -0.93
N GLY A 24 10.42 7.12 -1.76
CA GLY A 24 10.46 7.49 -3.18
C GLY A 24 11.21 6.52 -4.10
N LYS A 25 11.73 5.39 -3.60
CA LYS A 25 12.42 4.37 -4.43
C LYS A 25 11.52 3.82 -5.53
N CYS A 26 10.25 3.59 -5.21
CA CYS A 26 9.23 3.08 -6.13
C CYS A 26 9.01 4.05 -7.30
N GLU A 27 8.98 5.36 -7.03
CA GLU A 27 8.77 6.40 -8.05
C GLU A 27 9.96 6.49 -9.01
N LYS A 28 11.19 6.38 -8.49
CA LYS A 28 12.42 6.43 -9.31
C LYS A 28 12.54 5.27 -10.32
N VAL A 29 12.00 4.09 -9.98
CA VAL A 29 12.01 2.92 -10.88
C VAL A 29 10.76 2.86 -11.78
N CYS A 30 9.77 3.72 -11.53
CA CYS A 30 8.51 3.69 -12.27
C CYS A 30 8.68 4.29 -13.67
N LEU A 31 8.63 3.43 -14.69
CA LEU A 31 8.70 3.82 -16.11
C LEU A 31 7.52 4.71 -16.55
N GLN A 32 6.39 4.64 -15.83
CA GLN A 32 5.19 5.44 -16.10
C GLN A 32 5.21 6.80 -15.39
N HIS A 33 6.30 7.13 -14.67
CA HIS A 33 6.44 8.37 -13.88
C HIS A 33 5.27 8.66 -12.93
N LEU A 34 4.71 7.60 -12.33
CA LEU A 34 3.59 7.72 -11.41
C LEU A 34 4.03 8.34 -10.08
N GLN A 35 3.15 9.17 -9.51
CA GLN A 35 3.29 9.74 -8.18
C GLN A 35 2.86 8.73 -7.11
N ILE A 36 3.58 7.61 -7.01
CA ILE A 36 3.21 6.46 -6.17
C ILE A 36 2.98 6.85 -4.71
N ARG A 37 3.74 7.80 -4.14
CA ARG A 37 3.54 8.24 -2.75
C ARG A 37 2.17 8.88 -2.54
N ASN A 38 1.71 9.70 -3.48
CA ASN A 38 0.41 10.35 -3.41
C ASN A 38 -0.70 9.30 -3.60
N LEU A 39 -0.54 8.42 -4.57
CA LEU A 39 -1.49 7.33 -4.82
C LEU A 39 -1.65 6.41 -3.60
N LEU A 40 -0.57 6.13 -2.87
CA LEU A 40 -0.63 5.33 -1.65
C LEU A 40 -1.42 6.03 -0.54
N GLU A 41 -1.43 7.36 -0.46
CA GLU A 41 -2.29 8.08 0.49
C GLU A 41 -3.77 7.90 0.17
N ASP A 42 -4.11 7.90 -1.11
CA ASP A 42 -5.49 7.67 -1.55
C ASP A 42 -5.92 6.22 -1.31
N VAL A 43 -5.02 5.25 -1.49
CA VAL A 43 -5.26 3.84 -1.12
C VAL A 43 -5.51 3.69 0.39
N VAL A 44 -4.77 4.40 1.25
CA VAL A 44 -5.02 4.39 2.69
C VAL A 44 -6.40 4.94 3.01
N LYS A 45 -6.80 6.06 2.39
CA LYS A 45 -8.13 6.66 2.58
C LYS A 45 -9.25 5.72 2.16
N GLU A 46 -9.10 5.02 1.04
CA GLU A 46 -10.16 4.18 0.49
C GLU A 46 -10.24 2.80 1.17
N PHE A 47 -9.10 2.16 1.42
CA PHE A 47 -9.06 0.74 1.81
C PHE A 47 -8.73 0.49 3.28
N GLU A 48 -8.15 1.47 3.97
CA GLU A 48 -7.70 1.33 5.36
C GLU A 48 -8.49 2.21 6.33
N ALA A 49 -9.06 3.33 5.89
CA ALA A 49 -9.81 4.26 6.76
C ALA A 49 -11.12 3.67 7.31
N GLU A 50 -11.80 2.80 6.56
CA GLU A 50 -13.05 2.14 7.01
C GLU A 50 -12.80 0.93 7.94
N ARG A 51 -11.53 0.56 8.15
CA ARG A 51 -11.14 -0.67 8.87
C ARG A 51 -10.28 -0.42 10.12
N ALA A 52 -10.16 0.82 10.56
CA ALA A 52 -9.40 1.25 11.74
C ALA A 52 -10.26 1.25 13.01
#